data_AF-A0A4Q3R2N2-F1
#
_entry.id   AF-A0A4Q3R2N2-F1
#
_cell.length_a   1.000
_cell.length_b   1.000
_cell.length_c   1.000
_cell.angle_alpha   90.00
_cell.angle_beta   90.00
_cell.angle_gamma   90.00
#
_symmetry.space_group_name_H-M   'P 1'
#
loop_
_entity.id
_entity.type
_entity.pdbx_description
1 polymer ?
#
loop_
_entity_poly.entity_id
_entity_poly.type
_entity_poly.pdbx_seq_one_letter_code
_entity_poly.pdbx_strand_id
1 'polypeptide(L)'
;MLNAKPKIGLSRSTSSLNPAARTSFLIYGGNAEGRLNLPWKLELQSDIDFDWRQRISAFDANPNITYWKAELRKKVFTNNTGIISIVANDILNSYRGLNRIINSNFITEERYQRVGQYFQLKLEWSFNKMGGDQ
;
A
#
# COMPACT_ATOMS: atom_id res chain seq x y z
N MET A 1 -17.54 4.02 1.80
CA MET A 1 -17.03 3.71 3.15
C MET A 1 -15.55 4.05 3.16
N LEU A 2 -15.08 4.68 4.22
CA LEU A 2 -13.68 5.09 4.40
C LEU A 2 -13.18 4.45 5.70
N ASN A 3 -12.02 3.83 5.68
CA ASN A 3 -11.36 3.25 6.83
C ASN A 3 -9.89 3.69 6.84
N ALA A 4 -9.39 4.10 7.99
CA ALA A 4 -8.00 4.47 8.16
C ALA A 4 -7.48 3.89 9.48
N LYS A 5 -6.29 3.27 9.42
CA LYS A 5 -5.63 2.65 10.56
C LYS A 5 -4.20 3.17 10.64
N PRO A 6 -3.98 4.32 11.29
CA PRO A 6 -2.63 4.82 11.52
C PRO A 6 -1.88 3.91 12.51
N LYS A 7 -0.56 3.88 12.37
CA LYS A 7 0.38 3.16 13.23
C LYS A 7 1.54 4.07 13.59
N ILE A 8 1.87 4.11 14.87
CA ILE A 8 3.08 4.77 15.38
C ILE A 8 3.92 3.74 16.14
N GLY A 9 5.24 3.79 15.96
CA GLY A 9 6.19 2.90 16.63
C GLY A 9 7.46 3.65 17.02
N LEU A 10 8.04 3.29 18.15
CA LEU A 10 9.33 3.78 18.60
C LEU A 10 10.32 2.61 18.62
N SER A 11 11.48 2.78 18.01
CA SER A 11 12.58 1.81 18.07
C SER A 11 13.79 2.47 18.73
N ARG A 12 14.35 1.80 19.74
CA ARG A 12 15.49 2.30 20.52
C ARG A 12 16.48 1.16 20.75
N SER A 13 17.73 1.37 20.30
CA SER A 13 18.84 0.46 20.55
C SER A 13 19.89 1.16 21.41
N THR A 14 20.28 0.52 22.51
CA THR A 14 21.28 1.03 23.45
C THR A 14 22.35 -0.04 23.67
N SER A 15 23.61 0.28 23.37
CA SER A 15 24.77 -0.58 23.61
C SER A 15 25.77 0.14 24.50
N SER A 16 26.20 -0.50 25.58
CA SER A 16 27.25 0.02 26.48
C SER A 16 28.66 -0.15 25.91
N LEU A 17 28.83 -1.08 24.95
CA LEU A 17 30.10 -1.40 24.30
C LEU A 17 30.38 -0.52 23.07
N ASN A 18 29.34 0.03 22.43
CA ASN A 18 29.48 0.93 21.29
C ASN A 18 28.50 2.13 21.41
N PRO A 19 28.92 3.22 22.06
CA PRO A 19 28.10 4.43 22.22
C PRO A 19 27.70 5.09 20.89
N ALA A 20 28.48 4.91 19.82
CA ALA A 20 28.20 5.44 18.49
C ALA A 20 27.08 4.69 17.75
N ALA A 21 26.75 3.46 18.17
CA ALA A 21 25.64 2.67 17.62
C ALA A 21 24.28 2.98 18.29
N ARG A 22 24.23 3.91 19.26
CA ARG A 22 22.99 4.32 19.92
C ARG A 22 22.09 5.02 18.92
N THR A 23 20.99 4.36 18.55
CA THR A 23 20.03 4.87 17.58
C THR A 23 18.62 4.78 18.15
N SER A 24 17.88 5.88 18.05
CA SER A 24 16.45 5.96 18.34
C SER A 24 15.75 6.59 17.15
N PHE A 25 14.71 5.94 16.63
CA PHE A 25 13.95 6.46 15.49
C PHE A 25 12.46 6.17 15.65
N LEU A 26 11.66 7.10 15.14
CA LEU A 26 10.21 6.95 15.05
C LEU A 26 9.82 6.32 13.72
N ILE A 27 8.79 5.47 13.79
CA ILE A 27 8.13 4.83 12.66
C ILE A 27 6.69 5.35 12.66
N TYR A 28 6.29 5.94 11.55
CA TYR A 28 4.93 6.40 11.29
C TYR A 28 4.43 5.65 10.08
N GLY A 29 3.36 4.89 10.20
CA GLY A 29 2.77 4.22 9.07
C GLY A 29 1.27 4.13 9.20
N GLY A 30 0.68 3.35 8.33
CA GLY A 30 -0.75 3.08 8.38
C GLY A 30 -1.28 2.73 7.01
N ASN A 31 -2.54 2.32 7.00
CA ASN A 31 -3.28 2.07 5.78
C ASN A 31 -4.57 2.89 5.78
N ALA A 32 -4.98 3.36 4.61
CA ALA A 32 -6.21 4.09 4.40
C ALA A 32 -6.89 3.55 3.14
N GLU A 33 -8.09 3.01 3.30
CA GLU A 33 -8.91 2.49 2.21
C GLU A 33 -10.20 3.29 2.10
N GLY A 34 -10.61 3.59 0.88
CA GLY A 34 -11.79 4.37 0.57
C GLY A 34 -12.55 3.78 -0.59
N ARG A 35 -13.87 3.77 -0.49
CA ARG A 35 -14.78 3.50 -1.59
C ARG A 35 -15.82 4.60 -1.71
N LEU A 36 -15.94 5.14 -2.92
CA LEU A 36 -16.91 6.16 -3.30
C LEU A 36 -17.76 5.65 -4.46
N ASN A 37 -19.07 5.59 -4.25
CA ASN A 37 -20.04 5.35 -5.32
C ASN A 37 -20.37 6.69 -5.97
N LEU A 38 -20.14 6.77 -7.28
CA LEU A 38 -20.37 7.95 -8.09
C LEU A 38 -21.66 7.77 -8.91
N PRO A 39 -22.23 8.87 -9.45
CA PRO A 39 -23.29 8.79 -10.44
C PRO A 39 -22.91 7.90 -11.63
N TRP A 40 -23.92 7.48 -12.40
CA TRP A 40 -23.72 6.66 -13.63
C TRP A 40 -23.09 5.29 -13.39
N LYS A 41 -23.36 4.68 -12.22
CA LYS A 41 -22.90 3.34 -11.86
C LYS A 41 -21.38 3.19 -11.83
N LEU A 42 -20.68 4.29 -11.50
CA LEU A 42 -19.25 4.32 -11.27
C LEU A 42 -18.94 4.07 -9.80
N GLU A 43 -17.85 3.33 -9.54
CA GLU A 43 -17.32 3.09 -8.20
C GLU A 43 -15.83 3.36 -8.23
N LEU A 44 -15.36 4.28 -7.38
CA LEU A 44 -13.95 4.53 -7.16
C LEU A 44 -13.53 3.84 -5.87
N GLN A 45 -12.51 3.00 -5.95
CA GLN A 45 -11.84 2.42 -4.80
C GLN A 45 -10.39 2.90 -4.76
N SER A 46 -9.91 3.26 -3.57
CA SER A 46 -8.54 3.69 -3.34
C SER A 46 -8.01 3.05 -2.08
N ASP A 47 -6.75 2.65 -2.10
CA ASP A 47 -6.04 2.01 -1.01
C ASP A 47 -4.63 2.58 -0.94
N ILE A 48 -4.28 3.15 0.21
CA ILE A 48 -3.00 3.79 0.46
C ILE A 48 -2.37 3.16 1.69
N ASP A 49 -1.20 2.56 1.52
CA ASP A 49 -0.32 2.16 2.62
C ASP A 49 0.87 3.10 2.68
N PHE A 50 1.22 3.58 3.86
CA PHE A 50 2.46 4.33 4.07
C PHE A 50 3.25 3.78 5.25
N ASP A 51 4.57 3.76 5.12
CA ASP A 51 5.54 3.41 6.16
C ASP A 51 6.70 4.40 6.05
N TRP A 52 6.69 5.39 6.92
CA TRP A 52 7.67 6.44 7.03
C TRP A 52 8.52 6.22 8.26
N ARG A 53 9.84 6.33 8.09
CA ARG A 53 10.80 6.08 9.17
C ARG A 53 11.75 7.25 9.25
N GLN A 54 12.09 7.66 10.45
CA GLN A 54 13.07 8.71 10.62
C GLN A 54 14.42 8.29 10.01
N ARG A 55 15.03 9.20 9.24
CA ARG A 55 16.37 9.00 8.68
C ARG A 55 17.39 8.96 9.82
N ILE A 56 18.34 8.04 9.72
CA ILE A 56 19.46 7.91 10.67
C ILE A 56 20.75 8.17 9.92
N SER A 57 21.77 8.72 10.59
CA SER A 57 23.06 9.08 9.97
C SER A 57 23.81 7.89 9.36
N ALA A 58 23.48 6.65 9.76
CA ALA A 58 24.06 5.43 9.21
C ALA A 58 23.62 5.14 7.75
N PHE A 59 22.52 5.73 7.27
CA PHE A 59 22.04 5.53 5.90
C PHE A 59 21.50 6.83 5.29
N ASP A 60 22.04 7.24 4.14
CA ASP A 60 21.60 8.46 3.44
C ASP A 60 20.25 8.32 2.73
N ALA A 61 19.88 7.11 2.33
CA ALA A 61 18.72 6.88 1.48
C ALA A 61 17.39 6.99 2.24
N ASN A 62 16.41 7.70 1.64
CA ASN A 62 15.08 7.90 2.20
C ASN A 62 14.40 6.53 2.46
N PRO A 63 13.98 6.23 3.71
CA PRO A 63 13.33 4.98 4.04
C PRO A 63 11.80 5.03 3.92
N ASN A 64 11.23 6.17 3.54
CA ASN A 64 9.79 6.36 3.44
C ASN A 64 9.22 5.66 2.22
N ILE A 65 8.18 4.86 2.44
CA ILE A 65 7.46 4.11 1.41
C ILE A 65 6.00 4.56 1.45
N THR A 66 5.43 4.88 0.29
CA THR A 66 4.00 5.16 0.14
C THR A 66 3.45 4.36 -1.05
N TYR A 67 2.78 3.27 -0.76
CA TYR A 67 2.08 2.47 -1.75
C TYR A 67 0.67 3.01 -1.96
N TRP A 68 0.30 3.28 -3.20
CA TRP A 68 -1.03 3.73 -3.54
C TRP A 68 -1.58 2.92 -4.71
N LYS A 69 -2.70 2.24 -4.47
CA LYS A 69 -3.48 1.54 -5.47
C LYS A 69 -4.85 2.19 -5.61
N ALA A 70 -5.32 2.37 -6.84
CA ALA A 70 -6.68 2.83 -7.11
C ALA A 70 -7.33 1.96 -8.19
N GLU A 71 -8.64 1.79 -8.10
CA GLU A 71 -9.46 1.12 -9.11
C GLU A 71 -10.70 1.95 -9.40
N LEU A 72 -10.93 2.28 -10.67
CA LEU A 72 -12.17 2.87 -11.14
C LEU A 72 -12.98 1.80 -11.87
N ARG A 73 -14.19 1.53 -11.38
CA ARG A 73 -15.09 0.50 -11.90
C ARG A 73 -16.33 1.15 -12.50
N LYS A 74 -16.79 0.63 -13.63
CA LYS A 74 -18.05 1.00 -14.29
C LYS A 74 -18.89 -0.23 -14.52
N LYS A 75 -20.10 -0.27 -13.96
CA LYS A 75 -21.06 -1.33 -14.27
C LYS A 75 -21.65 -1.10 -15.67
N VAL A 76 -21.64 -2.14 -16.48
CA VAL A 76 -22.12 -2.17 -17.87
C VAL A 76 -23.15 -3.30 -18.06
N PHE A 77 -23.81 -3.31 -19.22
CA PHE A 77 -24.91 -4.20 -19.60
C PHE A 77 -26.22 -4.03 -18.78
N THR A 78 -27.29 -4.64 -19.30
CA THR A 78 -28.59 -4.73 -18.62
C THR A 78 -28.42 -5.49 -17.30
N ASN A 79 -29.11 -5.03 -16.26
CA ASN A 79 -29.02 -5.58 -14.89
C ASN A 79 -27.63 -5.52 -14.24
N ASN A 80 -26.72 -4.66 -14.72
CA ASN A 80 -25.38 -4.48 -14.15
C ASN A 80 -24.55 -5.79 -14.12
N THR A 81 -24.73 -6.62 -15.14
CA THR A 81 -24.11 -7.96 -15.24
C THR A 81 -22.65 -7.90 -15.67
N GLY A 82 -22.19 -6.78 -16.23
CA GLY A 82 -20.79 -6.57 -16.58
C GLY A 82 -20.14 -5.46 -15.75
N ILE A 83 -18.83 -5.53 -15.59
CA ILE A 83 -18.01 -4.49 -14.98
C ILE A 83 -16.75 -4.31 -15.81
N ILE A 84 -16.50 -3.08 -16.23
CA ILE A 84 -15.20 -2.66 -16.77
C ILE A 84 -14.47 -1.92 -15.67
N SER A 85 -13.20 -2.25 -15.42
CA SER A 85 -12.39 -1.50 -14.47
C SER A 85 -10.99 -1.20 -14.95
N ILE A 86 -10.48 -0.06 -14.51
CA ILE A 86 -9.10 0.36 -14.68
C ILE A 86 -8.46 0.38 -13.31
N VAL A 87 -7.40 -0.42 -13.14
CA VAL A 87 -6.61 -0.51 -11.92
C VAL A 87 -5.28 0.18 -12.15
N ALA A 88 -4.89 1.05 -11.24
CA ALA A 88 -3.57 1.65 -11.17
C ALA A 88 -2.88 1.17 -9.89
N ASN A 89 -1.77 0.46 -10.06
CA ASN A 89 -0.99 -0.09 -8.97
C ASN A 89 0.32 0.69 -8.80
N ASP A 90 0.70 1.00 -7.55
CA ASP A 90 1.87 1.81 -7.23
C ASP A 90 1.89 3.15 -8.01
N ILE A 91 0.84 3.96 -7.85
CA ILE A 91 0.64 5.23 -8.55
C ILE A 91 1.81 6.20 -8.34
N LEU A 92 2.46 6.14 -7.18
CA LEU A 92 3.59 7.00 -6.83
C LEU A 92 4.95 6.42 -7.24
N ASN A 93 4.98 5.22 -7.83
CA ASN A 93 6.21 4.49 -8.20
C ASN A 93 7.22 4.42 -7.03
N SER A 94 6.71 4.15 -5.83
CA SER A 94 7.50 4.24 -4.60
C SER A 94 7.55 2.93 -3.81
N TYR A 95 6.95 1.85 -4.33
CA TYR A 95 6.85 0.57 -3.63
C TYR A 95 8.15 -0.26 -3.69
N ARG A 96 9.20 0.28 -3.04
CA ARG A 96 10.48 -0.37 -2.84
C ARG A 96 10.54 -0.83 -1.39
N GLY A 97 10.54 -2.14 -1.14
CA GLY A 97 10.54 -2.69 0.22
C GLY A 97 11.85 -2.38 0.95
N LEU A 98 11.75 -2.02 2.23
CA LEU A 98 12.89 -1.78 3.11
C LEU A 98 12.74 -2.62 4.38
N ASN A 99 13.72 -3.45 4.65
CA ASN A 99 13.85 -4.19 5.90
C ASN A 99 15.10 -3.69 6.64
N ARG A 100 14.93 -3.10 7.83
CA ARG A 100 16.06 -2.60 8.64
C ARG A 100 16.06 -3.30 9.98
N ILE A 101 17.18 -3.95 10.30
CA ILE A 101 17.41 -4.63 11.56
C ILE A 101 18.49 -3.85 12.31
N ILE A 102 18.18 -3.46 13.54
CA ILE A 102 19.11 -2.74 14.43
C ILE A 102 19.35 -3.61 15.65
N ASN A 103 20.61 -3.99 15.87
CA ASN A 103 21.06 -4.69 17.07
C ASN A 103 22.15 -3.84 17.76
N SER A 104 22.55 -4.19 18.98
CA SER A 104 23.54 -3.49 19.79
C SER A 104 24.94 -3.40 19.15
N ASN A 105 25.23 -4.27 18.18
CA ASN A 105 26.55 -4.42 17.58
C ASN A 105 26.60 -4.14 16.05
N PHE A 106 25.45 -4.10 15.37
CA PHE A 106 25.40 -3.83 13.93
C PHE A 106 24.03 -3.28 13.49
N ILE A 107 24.05 -2.50 12.42
CA ILE A 107 22.87 -1.94 11.76
C ILE A 107 22.87 -2.44 10.32
N THR A 108 21.85 -3.21 9.94
CA THR A 108 21.72 -3.77 8.59
C THR A 108 20.43 -3.26 7.93
N GLU A 109 20.52 -2.89 6.67
CA GLU A 109 19.38 -2.48 5.83
C GLU A 109 19.38 -3.26 4.52
N GLU A 110 18.28 -3.94 4.24
CA GLU A 110 18.02 -4.63 2.98
C GLU A 110 16.91 -3.91 2.21
N ARG A 111 17.18 -3.63 0.93
CA ARG A 111 16.23 -3.03 0.00
C ARG A 111 15.91 -4.03 -1.10
N TYR A 112 14.63 -4.28 -1.34
CA TYR A 112 14.19 -5.21 -2.36
C TYR A 112 13.09 -4.62 -3.23
N GLN A 113 13.14 -4.96 -4.51
CA GLN A 113 12.21 -4.48 -5.52
C GLN A 113 10.97 -5.38 -5.53
N ARG A 114 9.78 -4.79 -5.37
CA ARG A 114 8.50 -5.51 -5.51
C ARG A 114 7.94 -5.27 -6.91
N VAL A 115 6.77 -5.86 -7.22
CA VAL A 115 6.01 -5.53 -8.44
C VAL A 115 5.79 -4.01 -8.45
N GLY A 116 6.35 -3.36 -9.46
CA GLY A 116 6.35 -1.90 -9.57
C GLY A 116 5.03 -1.34 -10.11
N GLN A 117 5.11 -0.11 -10.60
CA GLN A 117 3.98 0.60 -11.19
C GLN A 117 3.44 -0.12 -12.42
N TYR A 118 2.12 -0.38 -12.43
CA TYR A 118 1.43 -0.90 -13.60
C TYR A 118 -0.02 -0.42 -13.67
N PHE A 119 -0.58 -0.48 -14.87
CA PHE A 119 -1.98 -0.21 -15.14
C PHE A 119 -2.63 -1.44 -15.76
N GLN A 120 -3.82 -1.80 -15.30
CA GLN A 120 -4.53 -2.98 -15.76
C GLN A 120 -5.96 -2.60 -16.15
N LEU A 121 -6.37 -3.05 -17.34
CA LEU A 121 -7.77 -3.04 -17.75
C LEU A 121 -8.38 -4.40 -17.45
N LYS A 122 -9.56 -4.41 -16.82
CA LYS A 122 -10.31 -5.63 -16.47
C LYS A 122 -11.70 -5.57 -17.07
N LEU A 123 -12.17 -6.70 -17.57
CA LEU A 123 -13.55 -6.95 -17.94
C LEU A 123 -14.05 -8.14 -17.12
N GLU A 124 -15.11 -7.93 -16.35
CA GLU A 124 -15.80 -8.95 -15.58
C GLU A 124 -17.22 -9.08 -16.14
N TRP A 125 -17.68 -10.30 -16.43
CA TRP A 125 -19.04 -10.55 -16.89
C TRP A 125 -19.65 -11.72 -16.13
N SER A 126 -20.75 -11.46 -15.44
CA SER A 126 -21.51 -12.46 -14.69
C SER A 126 -22.73 -12.92 -15.48
N PHE A 127 -22.84 -14.23 -15.68
CA PHE A 127 -23.98 -14.87 -16.34
C PHE A 127 -24.88 -15.52 -15.29
N ASN A 128 -26.04 -14.93 -15.02
CA ASN A 128 -27.07 -15.62 -14.24
C ASN A 128 -28.00 -16.37 -15.20
N LYS A 129 -27.72 -17.66 -15.41
CA LYS A 129 -28.75 -18.60 -15.90
C LYS A 129 -29.58 -19.06 -14.69
N MET A 130 -30.59 -18.29 -14.30
CA MET A 130 -31.74 -18.91 -13.66
C MET A 130 -32.62 -19.48 -14.78
N GLY A 131 -32.15 -20.58 -15.36
CA GLY A 131 -32.88 -21.40 -16.31
C GLY A 131 -33.31 -22.67 -15.60
N GLY A 132 -34.37 -22.55 -14.79
CA GLY A 132 -34.96 -23.64 -14.03
C GLY A 132 -36.47 -23.44 -13.92
N ASP A 133 -37.12 -23.07 -15.02
CA ASP A 133 -38.53 -23.40 -15.23
C ASP A 133 -38.55 -24.76 -15.92
N GLN A 134 -38.65 -25.84 -15.14
CA GLN A 134 -39.41 -27.09 -15.38
C GLN A 134 -39.30 -27.99 -14.14
#